data_AF-A0A852TVS2-F1
#
_entry.id   AF-A0A852TVS2-F1
#
_cell.length_a   1.000
_cell.length_b   1.000
_cell.length_c   1.000
_cell.angle_alpha   90.00
_cell.angle_beta   90.00
_cell.angle_gamma   90.00
#
_symmetry.space_group_name_H-M   'P 1'
#
loop_
_entity.id
_entity.type
_entity.pdbx_description
1 polymer ?
#
loop_
_entity_poly.entity_id
_entity_poly.type
_entity_poly.pdbx_seq_one_letter_code
_entity_poly.pdbx_strand_id
1 'polypeptide(L)'
;MIDAFRAAFQELIDASLAADPQRFGPAVAEAYNLARQVPAEERNIALEALAPIFAGNHAVPGMAADLMVVAGALVEMGASPGEAGIEVLRRLRETGKGAGVFLYAWDKTGGGAPPEPEQVTAADEERVAEVLGESAPTATMCWWVARRYGLSAKTMLSDAGVRAALREDAAMREELLAVAGQLAPFLPEFGEAAELLRMSEAASALVLDRASGRGFRVRFDGVGDNFQLHTLLADALVGAQGRGLAGERPDPAWVAAASDGEIDRDSVVTGWWNLVAADGSWVWNEGVPGDVPVVEGERVVVLDEPPYKRTWNSVRRHPHIAGRLEVVEELDGEQAALWWRRAAPGEAMGEAFGGAGSGAQPVGPVAQEPPLTQEPPSHEVAGPAPEAPGPQGSGAAGGPADPVPGEAFAPRPAPTEAIPAVTDAAAPDPVEAAPQPDPGPESADRRPPGADFLPPLPPGVSDSAAWGPNWR
;
A
#
# COMPACT_ATOMS: atom_id res chain seq x y z
N MET A 1 13.45 23.29 24.12
CA MET A 1 13.14 22.12 23.29
C MET A 1 12.01 22.41 22.32
N ILE A 2 10.81 22.78 22.79
CA ILE A 2 9.67 23.12 21.92
C ILE A 2 10.02 24.25 20.93
N ASP A 3 10.54 25.37 21.40
CA ASP A 3 10.88 26.50 20.50
C ASP A 3 11.95 26.13 19.46
N ALA A 4 12.92 25.29 19.84
CA ALA A 4 13.95 24.80 18.93
C ALA A 4 13.34 23.89 17.85
N PHE A 5 12.42 23.00 18.23
CA PHE A 5 11.69 22.15 17.29
C PHE A 5 10.88 22.99 16.30
N ARG A 6 10.11 23.97 16.80
CA ARG A 6 9.32 24.87 15.94
C ARG A 6 10.20 25.66 14.98
N ALA A 7 11.33 26.18 15.44
CA ALA A 7 12.28 26.89 14.59
C ALA A 7 12.88 25.98 13.51
N ALA A 8 13.32 24.77 13.88
CA ALA A 8 13.86 23.79 12.93
C ALA A 8 12.81 23.35 11.90
N PHE A 9 11.55 23.18 12.33
CA PHE A 9 10.46 22.80 11.43
C PHE A 9 10.06 23.94 10.49
N GLN A 10 10.09 25.19 10.96
CA GLN A 10 9.89 26.35 10.09
C GLN A 10 11.01 26.46 9.05
N GLU A 11 12.26 26.26 9.46
CA GLU A 11 13.41 26.24 8.53
C GLU A 11 13.27 25.12 7.50
N LEU A 12 12.79 23.94 7.91
CA LEU A 12 12.48 22.83 6.99
C LEU A 12 11.45 23.25 5.93
N ILE A 13 10.35 23.89 6.35
CA ILE A 13 9.32 24.40 5.44
C ILE A 13 9.91 25.47 4.51
N ASP A 14 10.60 26.46 5.06
CA ASP A 14 11.14 27.58 4.29
C ASP A 14 12.17 27.11 3.27
N ALA A 15 13.06 26.19 3.65
CA ALA A 15 14.04 25.59 2.75
C ALA A 15 13.39 24.77 1.63
N SER A 16 12.28 24.07 1.93
CA SER A 16 11.53 23.32 0.91
C SER A 16 10.85 24.23 -0.11
N LEU A 17 10.25 25.34 0.34
CA LEU A 17 9.58 26.32 -0.52
C LEU A 17 10.58 27.13 -1.36
N ALA A 18 11.78 27.37 -0.81
CA ALA A 18 12.87 28.00 -1.54
C ALA A 18 13.59 27.05 -2.51
N ALA A 19 13.25 25.75 -2.50
CA ALA A 19 13.95 24.69 -3.22
C ALA A 19 15.47 24.70 -2.97
N ASP A 20 15.89 24.95 -1.72
CA ASP A 20 17.31 25.05 -1.33
C ASP A 20 17.82 23.74 -0.71
N PRO A 21 18.52 22.88 -1.48
CA PRO A 21 18.97 21.58 -0.97
C PRO A 21 20.05 21.69 0.10
N GLN A 22 20.81 22.79 0.15
CA GLN A 22 21.87 22.97 1.15
C GLN A 22 21.29 23.24 2.52
N ARG A 23 20.14 23.92 2.58
CA ARG A 23 19.39 24.19 3.82
C ARG A 23 18.44 23.05 4.19
N PHE A 24 17.81 22.44 3.19
CA PHE A 24 16.77 21.44 3.40
C PHE A 24 17.29 20.19 4.13
N GLY A 25 18.39 19.60 3.67
CA GLY A 25 18.95 18.38 4.28
C GLY A 25 19.27 18.52 5.78
N PRO A 26 20.04 19.55 6.19
CA PRO A 26 20.28 19.84 7.61
C PRO A 26 19.00 20.08 8.41
N ALA A 27 18.02 20.81 7.84
CA ALA A 27 16.76 21.10 8.51
C ALA A 27 15.91 19.84 8.75
N VAL A 28 15.88 18.90 7.80
CA VAL A 28 15.24 17.57 7.98
C VAL A 28 15.86 16.84 9.17
N ALA A 29 17.19 16.76 9.23
CA ALA A 29 17.89 16.06 10.30
C ALA A 29 17.64 16.69 11.68
N GLU A 30 17.65 18.02 11.76
CA GLU A 30 17.40 18.75 13.00
C GLU A 30 15.95 18.58 13.48
N ALA A 31 14.97 18.76 12.59
CA ALA A 31 13.56 18.57 12.89
C ALA A 31 13.28 17.14 13.40
N TYR A 32 13.84 16.11 12.74
CA TYR A 32 13.69 14.72 13.14
C TYR A 32 14.27 14.43 14.53
N ASN A 33 15.47 14.93 14.83
CA ASN A 33 16.13 14.74 16.12
C ASN A 33 15.37 15.41 17.28
N LEU A 34 14.76 16.56 17.01
CA LEU A 34 13.99 17.32 18.00
C LEU A 34 12.57 16.77 18.18
N ALA A 35 11.97 16.18 17.14
CA ALA A 35 10.60 15.67 17.17
C ALA A 35 10.35 14.63 18.28
N ARG A 36 11.35 13.79 18.60
CA ARG A 36 11.27 12.79 19.69
C ARG A 36 11.24 13.40 21.09
N GLN A 37 11.62 14.67 21.22
CA GLN A 37 11.83 15.36 22.50
C GLN A 37 10.70 16.34 22.84
N VAL A 38 9.70 16.47 21.96
CA VAL A 38 8.53 17.33 22.17
C VAL A 38 7.26 16.50 22.40
N PRO A 39 6.22 17.07 23.02
CA PRO A 39 4.91 16.43 23.15
C PRO A 39 4.26 16.13 21.79
N ALA A 40 3.29 15.21 21.77
CA ALA A 40 2.56 14.84 20.56
C ALA A 40 1.80 16.02 19.95
N GLU A 41 1.29 16.93 20.79
CA GLU A 41 0.56 18.12 20.39
C GLU A 41 1.42 19.04 19.50
N GLU A 42 2.71 19.17 19.81
CA GLU A 42 3.64 19.95 18.99
C GLU A 42 3.93 19.28 17.65
N ARG A 43 4.03 17.94 17.63
CA ARG A 43 4.17 17.19 16.37
C ARG A 43 2.90 17.28 15.52
N ASN A 44 1.71 17.32 16.14
CA ASN A 44 0.45 17.52 15.43
C ASN A 44 0.41 18.87 14.74
N ILE A 45 0.79 19.95 15.43
CA ILE A 45 0.86 21.31 14.85
C ILE A 45 1.84 21.34 13.66
N ALA A 46 3.00 20.70 13.81
CA ALA A 46 3.99 20.59 12.73
C ALA A 46 3.41 19.85 11.52
N LEU A 47 2.73 18.72 11.75
CA LEU A 47 2.12 17.93 10.68
C LEU A 47 0.95 18.67 9.99
N GLU A 48 0.13 19.38 10.75
CA GLU A 48 -0.93 20.26 10.22
C GLU A 48 -0.37 21.34 9.28
N ALA A 49 0.78 21.93 9.63
CA ALA A 49 1.45 22.93 8.79
C ALA A 49 1.94 22.37 7.43
N LEU A 50 2.14 21.05 7.31
CA LEU A 50 2.53 20.42 6.03
C LEU A 50 1.34 20.21 5.08
N ALA A 51 0.10 20.16 5.58
CA ALA A 51 -1.08 19.92 4.74
C ALA A 51 -1.21 20.91 3.56
N PRO A 52 -1.12 22.25 3.74
CA PRO A 52 -1.20 23.18 2.61
C PRO A 52 0.00 23.08 1.64
N ILE A 53 1.17 22.66 2.13
CA ILE A 53 2.35 22.44 1.29
C ILE A 53 2.09 21.25 0.37
N PHE A 54 1.59 20.15 0.94
CA PHE A 54 1.19 18.98 0.19
C PHE A 54 0.03 19.30 -0.77
N ALA A 55 -0.94 20.12 -0.39
CA ALA A 55 -2.04 20.48 -1.28
C ALA A 55 -1.60 21.32 -2.51
N GLY A 56 -0.56 22.16 -2.39
CA GLY A 56 -0.30 23.22 -3.37
C GLY A 56 0.89 23.08 -4.34
N ASN A 57 1.48 21.90 -4.54
CA ASN A 57 2.58 21.67 -5.52
C ASN A 57 3.76 22.66 -5.36
N HIS A 58 3.99 23.13 -4.12
CA HIS A 58 4.94 24.20 -3.85
C HIS A 58 6.41 23.73 -3.77
N ALA A 59 6.63 22.43 -3.51
CA ALA A 59 7.96 21.85 -3.35
C ALA A 59 8.38 21.07 -4.59
N VAL A 60 9.68 21.08 -4.88
CA VAL A 60 10.27 20.23 -5.93
C VAL A 60 10.05 18.74 -5.59
N PRO A 61 9.84 17.84 -6.57
CA PRO A 61 9.40 16.47 -6.31
C PRO A 61 10.22 15.70 -5.28
N GLY A 62 11.55 15.83 -5.31
CA GLY A 62 12.44 15.17 -4.34
C GLY A 62 12.24 15.66 -2.91
N MET A 63 12.17 16.97 -2.70
CA MET A 63 11.92 17.54 -1.37
C MET A 63 10.50 17.27 -0.89
N ALA A 64 9.52 17.27 -1.80
CA ALA A 64 8.16 16.88 -1.48
C ALA A 64 8.10 15.44 -0.96
N ALA A 65 8.79 14.51 -1.63
CA ALA A 65 8.90 13.12 -1.20
C ALA A 65 9.55 13.00 0.19
N ASP A 66 10.62 13.75 0.44
CA ASP A 66 11.31 13.73 1.74
C ASP A 66 10.46 14.35 2.86
N LEU A 67 9.70 15.41 2.58
CA LEU A 67 8.73 15.97 3.52
C LEU A 67 7.63 14.97 3.89
N MET A 68 7.19 14.13 2.95
CA MET A 68 6.22 13.07 3.25
C MET A 68 6.82 12.02 4.18
N VAL A 69 8.09 11.65 3.99
CA VAL A 69 8.79 10.74 4.90
C VAL A 69 8.90 11.36 6.29
N VAL A 70 9.19 12.66 6.40
CA VAL A 70 9.14 13.37 7.68
C VAL A 70 7.74 13.33 8.29
N ALA A 71 6.69 13.56 7.51
CA ALA A 71 5.31 13.46 7.97
C ALA A 71 5.00 12.04 8.52
N GLY A 72 5.38 11.00 7.80
CA GLY A 72 5.27 9.60 8.25
C GLY A 72 6.00 9.38 9.58
N ALA A 73 7.25 9.83 9.67
CA ALA A 73 8.02 9.72 10.91
C ALA A 73 7.38 10.44 12.10
N LEU A 74 6.73 11.60 11.90
CA LEU A 74 5.99 12.28 12.98
C LEU A 74 4.81 11.42 13.47
N VAL A 75 4.09 10.77 12.55
CA VAL A 75 2.98 9.86 12.89
C VAL A 75 3.48 8.63 13.64
N GLU A 76 4.61 8.04 13.24
CA GLU A 76 5.24 6.94 13.99
C GLU A 76 5.66 7.35 15.41
N MET A 77 5.98 8.63 15.61
CA MET A 77 6.24 9.22 16.92
C MET A 77 4.96 9.58 17.69
N GLY A 78 3.79 9.19 17.20
CA GLY A 78 2.49 9.40 17.84
C GLY A 78 1.79 10.71 17.50
N ALA A 79 2.17 11.37 16.40
CA ALA A 79 1.36 12.47 15.86
C ALA A 79 0.09 11.92 15.18
N SER A 80 -1.00 12.67 15.24
CA SER A 80 -2.20 12.37 14.46
C SER A 80 -2.06 12.95 13.05
N PRO A 81 -2.28 12.15 11.98
CA PRO A 81 -2.08 12.60 10.61
C PRO A 81 -3.04 13.68 10.13
N GLY A 82 -4.27 13.73 10.64
CA GLY A 82 -5.28 14.73 10.27
C GLY A 82 -5.46 14.89 8.75
N GLU A 83 -5.64 16.12 8.29
CA GLU A 83 -5.77 16.45 6.86
C GLU A 83 -4.48 16.17 6.07
N ALA A 84 -3.31 16.34 6.70
CA ALA A 84 -2.02 16.08 6.05
C ALA A 84 -1.92 14.63 5.56
N GLY A 85 -2.46 13.67 6.32
CA GLY A 85 -2.53 12.28 5.89
C GLY A 85 -3.31 12.08 4.59
N ILE A 86 -4.43 12.79 4.41
CA ILE A 86 -5.24 12.74 3.19
C ILE A 86 -4.49 13.38 2.02
N GLU A 87 -3.80 14.49 2.25
CA GLU A 87 -2.98 15.12 1.21
C GLU A 87 -1.80 14.25 0.78
N VAL A 88 -1.15 13.53 1.70
CA VAL A 88 -0.11 12.53 1.37
C VAL A 88 -0.68 11.46 0.45
N LEU A 89 -1.87 10.93 0.75
CA LEU A 89 -2.51 9.93 -0.10
C LEU A 89 -2.94 10.49 -1.46
N ARG A 90 -3.46 11.71 -1.52
CA ARG A 90 -3.80 12.38 -2.79
C ARG A 90 -2.58 12.51 -3.69
N ARG A 91 -1.43 12.84 -3.09
CA ARG A 91 -0.17 12.94 -3.83
C ARG A 91 0.39 11.58 -4.22
N LEU A 92 0.32 10.57 -3.35
CA LEU A 92 0.68 9.19 -3.73
C LEU A 92 -0.12 8.73 -4.93
N ARG A 93 -1.41 9.02 -4.99
CA ARG A 93 -2.26 8.66 -6.13
C ARG A 93 -1.79 9.31 -7.43
N GLU A 94 -1.44 10.59 -7.41
CA GLU A 94 -0.97 11.33 -8.59
C GLU A 94 0.40 10.83 -9.05
N THR A 95 1.36 10.79 -8.12
CA THR A 95 2.73 10.34 -8.38
C THR A 95 2.76 8.86 -8.76
N GLY A 96 1.97 8.01 -8.09
CA GLY A 96 1.88 6.58 -8.35
C GLY A 96 1.30 6.26 -9.73
N LYS A 97 0.33 7.05 -10.23
CA LYS A 97 -0.12 6.95 -11.64
C LYS A 97 1.04 7.22 -12.61
N GLY A 98 1.84 8.26 -12.34
CA GLY A 98 3.03 8.56 -13.14
C GLY A 98 4.09 7.45 -13.10
N ALA A 99 4.31 6.85 -11.93
CA ALA A 99 5.20 5.69 -11.77
C ALA A 99 4.66 4.47 -12.54
N GLY A 100 3.35 4.27 -12.57
CA GLY A 100 2.70 3.26 -13.39
C GLY A 100 2.92 3.47 -14.90
N VAL A 101 2.93 4.73 -15.36
CA VAL A 101 3.27 5.08 -16.75
C VAL A 101 4.73 4.74 -17.07
N PHE A 102 5.66 4.99 -16.14
CA PHE A 102 7.06 4.57 -16.29
C PHE A 102 7.16 3.05 -16.46
N LEU A 103 6.52 2.27 -15.59
CA LEU A 103 6.54 0.80 -15.67
C LEU A 103 5.94 0.27 -16.97
N TYR A 104 4.85 0.88 -17.44
CA TYR A 104 4.27 0.54 -18.73
C TYR A 104 5.28 0.75 -19.87
N ALA A 105 5.97 1.89 -19.91
CA ALA A 105 6.97 2.17 -20.93
C ALA A 105 8.21 1.27 -20.82
N TRP A 106 8.62 0.95 -19.59
CA TRP A 106 9.70 0.02 -19.32
C TRP A 106 9.42 -1.38 -19.91
N ASP A 107 8.20 -1.90 -19.70
CA ASP A 107 7.75 -3.16 -20.31
C ASP A 107 7.82 -3.11 -21.85
N LYS A 108 7.38 -2.00 -22.45
CA LYS A 108 7.36 -1.82 -23.91
C LYS A 108 8.74 -1.71 -24.57
N THR A 109 9.77 -1.32 -23.84
CA THR A 109 11.15 -1.13 -24.35
C THR A 109 12.02 -2.37 -24.14
N GLY A 110 11.41 -3.55 -24.05
CA GLY A 110 12.11 -4.84 -23.93
C GLY A 110 11.99 -5.53 -22.57
N GLY A 111 11.24 -4.96 -21.62
CA GLY A 111 10.93 -5.57 -20.33
C GLY A 111 12.14 -5.78 -19.42
N GLY A 112 12.01 -6.75 -18.52
CA GLY A 112 12.95 -7.02 -17.42
C GLY A 112 12.59 -6.27 -16.14
N ALA A 113 13.37 -6.48 -15.08
CA ALA A 113 13.19 -5.73 -13.84
C ALA A 113 13.46 -4.23 -14.09
N PRO A 114 12.58 -3.32 -13.63
CA PRO A 114 12.86 -1.88 -13.65
C PRO A 114 14.03 -1.55 -12.72
N PRO A 115 14.73 -0.42 -12.92
CA PRO A 115 15.75 0.03 -11.99
C PRO A 115 15.10 0.36 -10.66
N GLU A 116 15.86 0.20 -9.57
CA GLU A 116 15.42 0.70 -8.26
C GLU A 116 15.08 2.20 -8.37
N PRO A 117 13.97 2.69 -7.76
CA PRO A 117 13.55 4.09 -7.83
C PRO A 117 14.69 5.09 -7.67
N GLU A 118 15.48 4.97 -6.60
CA GLU A 118 16.56 5.90 -6.29
C GLU A 118 17.80 5.77 -7.18
N GLN A 119 17.84 4.75 -8.04
CA GLN A 119 18.97 4.43 -8.92
C GLN A 119 18.66 4.67 -10.40
N VAL A 120 17.48 5.21 -10.73
CA VAL A 120 17.11 5.53 -12.12
C VAL A 120 18.08 6.56 -12.70
N THR A 121 18.51 6.33 -13.93
CA THR A 121 19.51 7.14 -14.62
C THR A 121 18.95 7.84 -15.85
N ALA A 122 19.73 8.76 -16.45
CA ALA A 122 19.38 9.39 -17.72
C ALA A 122 19.23 8.38 -18.87
N ALA A 123 19.97 7.26 -18.84
CA ALA A 123 19.84 6.20 -19.84
C ALA A 123 18.50 5.44 -19.68
N ASP A 124 18.03 5.25 -18.45
CA ASP A 124 16.72 4.67 -18.19
C ASP A 124 15.60 5.60 -18.65
N GLU A 125 15.76 6.91 -18.47
CA GLU A 125 14.85 7.92 -19.00
C GLU A 125 14.81 7.92 -20.54
N GLU A 126 15.98 7.93 -21.19
CA GLU A 126 16.09 7.88 -22.66
C GLU A 126 15.43 6.62 -23.21
N ARG A 127 15.61 5.49 -22.53
CA ARG A 127 14.94 4.24 -22.86
C ARG A 127 13.42 4.40 -22.83
N VAL A 128 12.82 4.86 -21.72
CA VAL A 128 11.36 5.01 -21.66
C VAL A 128 10.83 6.14 -22.55
N ALA A 129 11.67 7.10 -22.94
CA ALA A 129 11.35 8.15 -23.91
C ALA A 129 11.05 7.62 -25.31
N GLU A 130 11.56 6.43 -25.68
CA GLU A 130 11.17 5.76 -26.93
C GLU A 130 9.65 5.51 -27.01
N VAL A 131 8.99 5.37 -25.86
CA VAL A 131 7.54 5.12 -25.76
C VAL A 131 6.78 6.37 -25.32
N LEU A 132 7.33 7.13 -24.37
CA LEU A 132 6.63 8.25 -23.73
C LEU A 132 6.92 9.63 -24.34
N GLY A 133 7.96 9.74 -25.17
CA GLY A 133 8.41 11.01 -25.73
C GLY A 133 8.63 12.07 -24.65
N GLU A 134 8.01 13.23 -24.81
CA GLU A 134 8.14 14.38 -23.90
C GLU A 134 7.63 14.11 -22.47
N SER A 135 6.86 13.04 -22.26
CA SER A 135 6.36 12.67 -20.92
C SER A 135 7.35 11.84 -20.10
N ALA A 136 8.46 11.37 -20.71
CA ALA A 136 9.44 10.52 -20.03
C ALA A 136 10.05 11.15 -18.77
N PRO A 137 10.50 12.41 -18.76
CA PRO A 137 11.08 13.01 -17.55
C PRO A 137 10.11 13.02 -16.37
N THR A 138 8.82 13.26 -16.63
CA THR A 138 7.80 13.26 -15.58
C THR A 138 7.54 11.85 -15.04
N ALA A 139 7.41 10.86 -15.92
CA ALA A 139 7.20 9.47 -15.50
C ALA A 139 8.41 8.92 -14.72
N THR A 140 9.63 9.20 -15.20
CA THR A 140 10.89 8.85 -14.52
C THR A 140 10.97 9.50 -13.14
N MET A 141 10.60 10.79 -13.02
CA MET A 141 10.57 11.48 -11.73
C MET A 141 9.58 10.84 -10.76
N CYS A 142 8.39 10.50 -11.24
CA CYS A 142 7.37 9.81 -10.45
C CYS A 142 7.84 8.43 -9.98
N TRP A 143 8.53 7.68 -10.84
CA TRP A 143 9.18 6.43 -10.44
C TRP A 143 10.24 6.66 -9.36
N TRP A 144 11.13 7.65 -9.55
CA TRP A 144 12.23 7.96 -8.63
C TRP A 144 11.78 8.29 -7.20
N VAL A 145 10.60 8.89 -7.03
CA VAL A 145 10.06 9.21 -5.69
C VAL A 145 9.13 8.12 -5.13
N ALA A 146 8.65 7.17 -5.94
CA ALA A 146 7.52 6.30 -5.60
C ALA A 146 7.68 5.57 -4.25
N ARG A 147 8.86 5.03 -3.95
CA ARG A 147 9.14 4.31 -2.70
C ARG A 147 8.88 5.18 -1.46
N ARG A 148 9.35 6.42 -1.45
CA ARG A 148 9.18 7.38 -0.33
C ARG A 148 7.71 7.73 -0.10
N TYR A 149 6.94 7.84 -1.18
CA TYR A 149 5.49 8.02 -1.09
C TYR A 149 4.82 6.78 -0.48
N GLY A 150 5.18 5.58 -0.93
CA GLY A 150 4.66 4.32 -0.40
C GLY A 150 4.91 4.16 1.10
N LEU A 151 6.13 4.43 1.57
CA LEU A 151 6.49 4.43 3.00
C LEU A 151 5.57 5.33 3.83
N SER A 152 5.40 6.57 3.36
CA SER A 152 4.62 7.58 4.08
C SER A 152 3.14 7.20 4.11
N ALA A 153 2.60 6.74 2.99
CA ALA A 153 1.20 6.35 2.88
C ALA A 153 0.83 5.16 3.77
N LYS A 154 1.69 4.15 3.86
CA LYS A 154 1.51 3.04 4.81
C LYS A 154 1.27 3.57 6.23
N THR A 155 2.13 4.48 6.69
CA THR A 155 2.00 5.06 8.03
C THR A 155 0.72 5.88 8.20
N MET A 156 0.33 6.68 7.19
CA MET A 156 -0.93 7.43 7.24
C MET A 156 -2.13 6.48 7.33
N LEU A 157 -2.13 5.38 6.58
CA LEU A 157 -3.20 4.39 6.56
C LEU A 157 -3.31 3.58 7.87
N SER A 158 -2.29 3.60 8.73
CA SER A 158 -2.36 3.02 10.08
C SER A 158 -3.33 3.80 11.00
N ASP A 159 -3.63 5.06 10.71
CA ASP A 159 -4.56 5.88 11.48
C ASP A 159 -6.04 5.63 11.13
N ALA A 160 -6.88 5.54 12.17
CA ALA A 160 -8.31 5.27 12.01
C ALA A 160 -9.09 6.43 11.37
N GLY A 161 -8.68 7.68 11.60
CA GLY A 161 -9.28 8.86 11.01
C GLY A 161 -9.03 8.95 9.51
N VAL A 162 -7.81 8.64 9.08
CA VAL A 162 -7.45 8.56 7.64
C VAL A 162 -8.26 7.48 6.94
N ARG A 163 -8.32 6.25 7.50
CA ARG A 163 -9.16 5.18 6.94
C ARG A 163 -10.64 5.55 6.91
N ALA A 164 -11.13 6.28 7.91
CA ALA A 164 -12.50 6.76 7.94
C ALA A 164 -12.78 7.78 6.82
N ALA A 165 -11.89 8.74 6.59
CA ALA A 165 -12.03 9.70 5.50
C ALA A 165 -12.02 9.02 4.12
N LEU A 166 -11.16 8.01 3.91
CA LEU A 166 -11.16 7.20 2.67
C LEU A 166 -12.42 6.36 2.48
N ARG A 167 -13.14 6.01 3.55
CA ARG A 167 -14.44 5.34 3.42
C ARG A 167 -15.47 6.25 2.76
N GLU A 168 -15.47 7.53 3.12
CA GLU A 168 -16.37 8.54 2.57
C GLU A 168 -16.00 8.93 1.12
N ASP A 169 -14.74 8.75 0.71
CA ASP A 169 -14.27 8.98 -0.67
C ASP A 169 -13.93 7.66 -1.39
N ALA A 170 -14.97 6.96 -1.85
CA ALA A 170 -14.82 5.69 -2.56
C ALA A 170 -14.00 5.81 -3.84
N ALA A 171 -14.13 6.91 -4.58
CA ALA A 171 -13.40 7.12 -5.83
C ALA A 171 -11.89 7.24 -5.56
N MET A 172 -11.49 8.04 -4.56
CA MET A 172 -10.09 8.15 -4.18
C MET A 172 -9.53 6.80 -3.69
N ARG A 173 -10.30 6.04 -2.90
CA ARG A 173 -9.90 4.71 -2.42
C ARG A 173 -9.68 3.71 -3.57
N GLU A 174 -10.57 3.66 -4.55
CA GLU A 174 -10.46 2.78 -5.73
C GLU A 174 -9.23 3.13 -6.58
N GLU A 175 -8.99 4.42 -6.81
CA GLU A 175 -7.79 4.87 -7.54
C GLU A 175 -6.50 4.52 -6.79
N LEU A 176 -6.48 4.67 -5.46
CA LEU A 176 -5.36 4.28 -4.62
C LEU A 176 -5.11 2.76 -4.65
N LEU A 177 -6.16 1.94 -4.59
CA LEU A 177 -6.06 0.48 -4.71
C LEU A 177 -5.50 0.08 -6.07
N ALA A 178 -5.94 0.72 -7.15
CA ALA A 178 -5.41 0.46 -8.49
C ALA A 178 -3.92 0.79 -8.59
N VAL A 179 -3.51 1.96 -8.08
CA VAL A 179 -2.10 2.38 -8.03
C VAL A 179 -1.27 1.41 -7.18
N ALA A 180 -1.75 1.05 -5.98
CA ALA A 180 -1.05 0.15 -5.09
C ALA A 180 -0.89 -1.25 -5.70
N GLY A 181 -1.95 -1.79 -6.30
CA GLY A 181 -1.90 -3.08 -7.00
C GLY A 181 -0.95 -3.07 -8.20
N GLN A 182 -0.85 -1.97 -8.94
CA GLN A 182 0.09 -1.83 -10.05
C GLN A 182 1.55 -1.80 -9.59
N LEU A 183 1.85 -1.14 -8.46
CA LEU A 183 3.21 -0.93 -7.98
C LEU A 183 3.72 -2.01 -7.02
N ALA A 184 2.83 -2.72 -6.32
CA ALA A 184 3.16 -3.76 -5.34
C ALA A 184 4.11 -4.86 -5.84
N PRO A 185 4.07 -5.32 -7.11
CA PRO A 185 5.02 -6.32 -7.61
C PRO A 185 6.48 -5.86 -7.62
N PHE A 186 6.71 -4.54 -7.59
CA PHE A 186 8.03 -3.94 -7.69
C PHE A 186 8.45 -3.25 -6.39
N LEU A 187 7.49 -2.75 -5.62
CA LEU A 187 7.71 -1.96 -4.40
C LEU A 187 6.89 -2.55 -3.24
N PRO A 188 7.52 -3.24 -2.28
CA PRO A 188 6.83 -3.88 -1.16
C PRO A 188 5.93 -2.95 -0.35
N GLU A 189 6.31 -1.66 -0.25
CA GLU A 189 5.56 -0.64 0.48
C GLU A 189 4.14 -0.46 -0.09
N PHE A 190 3.97 -0.63 -1.40
CA PHE A 190 2.65 -0.58 -2.05
C PHE A 190 1.84 -1.85 -1.83
N GLY A 191 2.48 -3.00 -1.60
CA GLY A 191 1.81 -4.21 -1.14
C GLY A 191 1.17 -3.99 0.22
N GLU A 192 1.93 -3.45 1.18
CA GLU A 192 1.42 -3.11 2.50
C GLU A 192 0.34 -2.02 2.44
N ALA A 193 0.54 -0.96 1.63
CA ALA A 193 -0.47 0.07 1.44
C ALA A 193 -1.79 -0.50 0.87
N ALA A 194 -1.71 -1.45 -0.08
CA ALA A 194 -2.89 -2.13 -0.61
C ALA A 194 -3.66 -2.90 0.48
N GLU A 195 -2.96 -3.61 1.38
CA GLU A 195 -3.60 -4.30 2.50
C GLU A 195 -4.33 -3.33 3.44
N LEU A 196 -3.71 -2.19 3.77
CA LEU A 196 -4.32 -1.17 4.64
C LEU A 196 -5.46 -0.41 3.95
N LEU A 197 -5.40 -0.22 2.63
CA LEU A 197 -6.50 0.33 1.85
C LEU A 197 -7.71 -0.61 1.87
N ARG A 198 -7.50 -1.93 1.75
CA ARG A 198 -8.56 -2.94 1.84
C ARG A 198 -9.20 -3.00 3.23
N MET A 199 -8.42 -2.80 4.29
CA MET A 199 -8.96 -2.62 5.64
C MET A 199 -9.95 -1.43 5.73
N SER A 200 -9.82 -0.44 4.85
CA SER A 200 -10.72 0.71 4.78
C SER A 200 -11.98 0.45 3.96
N GLU A 201 -12.21 -0.74 3.38
CA GLU A 201 -13.40 -1.02 2.56
C GLU A 201 -14.65 -1.38 3.38
N ALA A 202 -14.49 -1.68 4.66
CA ALA A 202 -15.56 -2.07 5.55
C ALA A 202 -15.32 -1.54 6.95
N ALA A 203 -16.35 -0.97 7.57
CA ALA A 203 -16.33 -0.56 8.97
C ALA A 203 -17.57 -1.02 9.75
N SER A 204 -18.45 -1.77 9.10
CA SER A 204 -19.65 -2.33 9.70
C SER A 204 -20.06 -3.60 8.99
N ALA A 205 -20.84 -4.41 9.70
CA ALA A 205 -21.54 -5.54 9.14
C ALA A 205 -22.84 -5.78 9.90
N LEU A 206 -23.82 -6.36 9.21
CA LEU A 206 -24.94 -7.03 9.83
C LEU A 206 -24.56 -8.49 10.09
N VAL A 207 -24.65 -8.93 11.34
CA VAL A 207 -24.30 -10.28 11.77
C VAL A 207 -25.57 -11.03 12.13
N LEU A 208 -25.83 -12.17 11.50
CA LEU A 208 -27.01 -13.01 11.73
C LEU A 208 -26.58 -14.35 12.34
N ASP A 209 -27.09 -14.71 13.51
CA ASP A 209 -26.80 -16.00 14.15
C ASP A 209 -27.88 -17.03 13.79
N ARG A 210 -27.51 -18.06 13.02
CA ARG A 210 -28.49 -19.03 12.51
C ARG A 210 -29.14 -19.86 13.61
N ALA A 211 -28.40 -20.14 14.69
CA ALA A 211 -28.89 -20.98 15.78
C ALA A 211 -30.02 -20.30 16.58
N SER A 212 -29.86 -19.01 16.90
CA SER A 212 -30.87 -18.24 17.65
C SER A 212 -31.85 -17.47 16.78
N GLY A 213 -31.54 -17.27 15.50
CA GLY A 213 -32.30 -16.40 14.61
C GLY A 213 -32.13 -14.90 14.89
N ARG A 214 -31.19 -14.52 15.77
CA ARG A 214 -30.94 -13.12 16.16
C ARG A 214 -30.04 -12.42 15.15
N GLY A 215 -30.14 -11.09 15.11
CA GLY A 215 -29.31 -10.24 14.24
C GLY A 215 -28.70 -9.07 15.01
N PHE A 216 -27.50 -8.65 14.64
CA PHE A 216 -26.73 -7.59 15.29
C PHE A 216 -26.09 -6.69 14.26
N ARG A 217 -26.16 -5.37 14.44
CA ARG A 217 -25.30 -4.45 13.70
C ARG A 217 -24.03 -4.24 14.49
N VAL A 218 -22.89 -4.48 13.84
CA VAL A 218 -21.57 -4.26 14.44
C VAL A 218 -20.84 -3.16 13.69
N ARG A 219 -20.00 -2.43 14.42
CA ARG A 219 -19.02 -1.49 13.87
C ARG A 219 -17.63 -1.95 14.24
N PHE A 220 -16.71 -1.89 13.30
CA PHE A 220 -15.32 -2.29 13.52
C PHE A 220 -14.38 -1.43 12.69
N ASP A 221 -13.09 -1.49 13.03
CA ASP A 221 -11.99 -0.91 12.27
C ASP A 221 -10.67 -1.48 12.79
N GLY A 222 -9.60 -1.39 12.01
CA GLY A 222 -8.32 -2.02 12.38
C GLY A 222 -8.33 -3.55 12.27
N VAL A 223 -9.32 -4.12 11.57
CA VAL A 223 -9.50 -5.56 11.38
C VAL A 223 -8.90 -5.97 10.05
N GLY A 224 -7.72 -6.60 10.08
CA GLY A 224 -6.92 -6.89 8.89
C GLY A 224 -7.29 -8.16 8.14
N ASP A 225 -7.99 -9.08 8.78
CA ASP A 225 -8.48 -10.33 8.17
C ASP A 225 -9.71 -10.86 8.92
N ASN A 226 -10.32 -11.89 8.34
CA ASN A 226 -11.50 -12.51 8.92
C ASN A 226 -11.18 -13.42 10.12
N PHE A 227 -9.92 -13.84 10.35
CA PHE A 227 -9.52 -14.51 11.60
C PHE A 227 -9.65 -13.56 12.81
N GLN A 228 -9.19 -12.32 12.66
CA GLN A 228 -9.32 -11.27 13.66
C GLN A 228 -10.79 -10.88 13.85
N LEU A 229 -11.55 -10.71 12.76
CA LEU A 229 -13.00 -10.44 12.81
C LEU A 229 -13.73 -11.51 13.62
N HIS A 230 -13.43 -12.78 13.35
CA HIS A 230 -14.04 -13.93 14.03
C HIS A 230 -13.84 -13.88 15.54
N THR A 231 -12.60 -13.64 15.96
CA THR A 231 -12.21 -13.56 17.36
C THR A 231 -12.92 -12.41 18.09
N LEU A 232 -13.00 -11.23 17.46
CA LEU A 232 -13.66 -10.05 18.04
C LEU A 232 -15.19 -10.19 18.07
N LEU A 233 -15.79 -10.83 17.06
CA LEU A 233 -17.23 -11.16 17.07
C LEU A 233 -17.57 -12.12 18.20
N ALA A 234 -16.74 -13.13 18.44
CA ALA A 234 -16.92 -14.08 19.52
C ALA A 234 -16.93 -13.39 20.89
N ASP A 235 -15.98 -12.49 21.12
CA ASP A 235 -15.92 -11.72 22.37
C ASP A 235 -17.17 -10.84 22.58
N ALA A 236 -17.62 -10.20 21.51
CA ALA A 236 -18.74 -9.27 21.56
C ALA A 236 -20.10 -9.96 21.73
N LEU A 237 -20.27 -11.17 21.19
CA LEU A 237 -21.59 -11.82 21.09
C LEU A 237 -21.80 -12.99 22.06
N VAL A 238 -20.75 -13.77 22.36
CA VAL A 238 -20.88 -15.03 23.14
C VAL A 238 -20.94 -14.77 24.65
N GLY A 239 -21.83 -15.48 25.33
CA GLY A 239 -21.91 -15.48 26.79
C GLY A 239 -22.60 -14.24 27.39
N ALA A 240 -22.80 -14.26 28.71
CA ALA A 240 -23.60 -13.25 29.42
C ALA A 240 -22.96 -11.84 29.41
N GLN A 241 -21.64 -11.77 29.30
CA GLN A 241 -20.90 -10.52 29.20
C GLN A 241 -20.88 -9.93 27.78
N GLY A 242 -21.16 -10.75 26.77
CA GLY A 242 -21.40 -10.33 25.39
C GLY A 242 -22.89 -10.00 25.16
N ARG A 243 -23.48 -10.57 24.11
CA ARG A 243 -24.92 -10.47 23.82
C ARG A 243 -25.70 -11.75 24.12
N GLY A 244 -25.13 -12.66 24.89
CA GLY A 244 -25.80 -13.87 25.35
C GLY A 244 -25.99 -14.94 24.28
N LEU A 245 -25.21 -14.92 23.19
CA LEU A 245 -25.17 -16.08 22.29
C LEU A 245 -24.59 -17.30 23.02
N ALA A 246 -25.08 -18.48 22.64
CA ALA A 246 -24.63 -19.74 23.22
C ALA A 246 -23.15 -20.00 22.89
N GLY A 247 -22.43 -20.58 23.83
CA GLY A 247 -21.01 -20.92 23.67
C GLY A 247 -20.16 -20.51 24.86
N GLU A 248 -18.89 -20.88 24.80
CA GLU A 248 -17.86 -20.42 25.73
C GLU A 248 -17.20 -19.16 25.16
N ARG A 249 -17.06 -18.12 25.98
CA ARG A 249 -16.42 -16.87 25.57
C ARG A 249 -14.94 -17.13 25.21
N PRO A 250 -14.36 -16.44 24.21
CA PRO A 250 -12.91 -16.50 23.96
C PRO A 250 -12.08 -16.20 25.21
N ASP A 251 -10.89 -16.82 25.25
CA ASP A 251 -9.86 -16.46 26.22
C ASP A 251 -9.53 -14.96 26.08
N PRO A 252 -9.55 -14.17 27.17
CA PRO A 252 -9.21 -12.76 27.13
C PRO A 252 -7.85 -12.44 26.48
N ALA A 253 -6.88 -13.36 26.53
CA ALA A 253 -5.59 -13.19 25.86
C ALA A 253 -5.73 -13.19 24.33
N TRP A 254 -6.63 -14.00 23.76
CA TRP A 254 -6.90 -14.03 22.32
C TRP A 254 -7.56 -12.73 21.86
N VAL A 255 -8.49 -12.22 22.66
CA VAL A 255 -9.16 -10.94 22.41
C VAL A 255 -8.16 -9.79 22.48
N ALA A 256 -7.29 -9.78 23.50
CA ALA A 256 -6.23 -8.79 23.63
C ALA A 256 -5.30 -8.79 22.41
N ALA A 257 -4.82 -9.97 21.97
CA ALA A 257 -3.97 -10.09 20.79
C ALA A 257 -4.65 -9.60 19.50
N ALA A 258 -5.96 -9.88 19.34
CA ALA A 258 -6.79 -9.42 18.23
C ALA A 258 -7.16 -7.93 18.29
N SER A 259 -7.03 -7.29 19.45
CA SER A 259 -7.27 -5.86 19.64
C SER A 259 -5.97 -5.06 19.62
N ASP A 260 -5.42 -4.73 20.78
CA ASP A 260 -4.27 -3.85 20.95
C ASP A 260 -3.18 -4.42 21.90
N GLY A 261 -3.41 -5.60 22.45
CA GLY A 261 -2.51 -6.27 23.39
C GLY A 261 -1.36 -7.02 22.71
N GLU A 262 -0.51 -7.63 23.55
CA GLU A 262 0.61 -8.45 23.11
C GLU A 262 0.15 -9.69 22.33
N ILE A 263 0.94 -10.07 21.32
CA ILE A 263 0.66 -11.22 20.45
C ILE A 263 1.53 -12.39 20.88
N ASP A 264 0.91 -13.44 21.41
CA ASP A 264 1.55 -14.74 21.61
C ASP A 264 1.37 -15.61 20.36
N ARG A 265 2.47 -15.81 19.61
CA ARG A 265 2.44 -16.54 18.34
C ARG A 265 2.22 -18.04 18.49
N ASP A 266 2.44 -18.58 19.69
CA ASP A 266 2.23 -20.00 19.99
C ASP A 266 0.79 -20.28 20.48
N SER A 267 0.01 -19.22 20.72
CA SER A 267 -1.38 -19.30 21.15
C SER A 267 -2.27 -19.72 19.98
N VAL A 268 -3.11 -20.73 20.21
CA VAL A 268 -4.04 -21.29 19.22
C VAL A 268 -5.48 -20.95 19.60
N VAL A 269 -6.14 -20.16 18.76
CA VAL A 269 -7.56 -19.79 18.86
C VAL A 269 -8.43 -20.93 18.32
N THR A 270 -9.56 -21.17 18.97
CA THR A 270 -10.60 -22.08 18.47
C THR A 270 -11.79 -21.30 17.94
N GLY A 271 -12.24 -21.60 16.72
CA GLY A 271 -13.38 -20.93 16.11
C GLY A 271 -14.74 -21.40 16.62
N TRP A 272 -15.68 -20.46 16.68
CA TRP A 272 -17.08 -20.66 17.10
C TRP A 272 -18.05 -20.97 15.96
N TRP A 273 -17.76 -20.48 14.75
CA TRP A 273 -18.69 -20.47 13.62
C TRP A 273 -17.96 -20.69 12.29
N ASN A 274 -18.69 -21.07 11.26
CA ASN A 274 -18.37 -20.67 9.91
C ASN A 274 -18.98 -19.31 9.60
N LEU A 275 -18.23 -18.47 8.89
CA LEU A 275 -18.74 -17.20 8.37
C LEU A 275 -19.24 -17.43 6.94
N VAL A 276 -20.48 -17.03 6.70
CA VAL A 276 -21.16 -17.21 5.40
C VAL A 276 -21.75 -15.86 4.99
N ALA A 277 -21.71 -15.53 3.70
CA ALA A 277 -22.35 -14.31 3.20
C ALA A 277 -23.88 -14.51 3.07
N ALA A 278 -24.63 -13.42 2.87
CA ALA A 278 -26.08 -13.53 2.68
C ALA A 278 -26.50 -14.39 1.47
N ASP A 279 -25.66 -14.51 0.44
CA ASP A 279 -25.94 -15.37 -0.72
C ASP A 279 -25.62 -16.86 -0.49
N GLY A 280 -25.11 -17.22 0.70
CA GLY A 280 -24.74 -18.59 1.05
C GLY A 280 -23.27 -18.94 0.76
N SER A 281 -22.52 -18.04 0.11
CA SER A 281 -21.10 -18.25 -0.18
C SER A 281 -20.23 -18.17 1.09
N TRP A 282 -19.10 -18.87 1.07
CA TRP A 282 -18.16 -18.89 2.19
C TRP A 282 -17.41 -17.57 2.33
N VAL A 283 -17.39 -17.03 3.55
CA VAL A 283 -16.47 -15.95 3.94
C VAL A 283 -15.21 -16.59 4.50
N TRP A 284 -14.16 -16.65 3.68
CA TRP A 284 -12.89 -17.25 4.04
C TRP A 284 -12.15 -16.45 5.11
N ASN A 285 -11.49 -17.14 6.03
CA ASN A 285 -10.76 -16.49 7.13
C ASN A 285 -9.53 -15.71 6.61
N GLU A 286 -8.93 -16.19 5.52
CA GLU A 286 -7.80 -15.58 4.81
C GLU A 286 -8.18 -14.30 4.06
N GLY A 287 -9.49 -14.10 3.80
CA GLY A 287 -10.03 -12.90 3.22
C GLY A 287 -10.08 -11.73 4.21
N VAL A 288 -10.55 -10.59 3.74
CA VAL A 288 -10.75 -9.39 4.57
C VAL A 288 -12.24 -9.09 4.74
N PRO A 289 -12.65 -8.29 5.75
CA PRO A 289 -14.05 -7.91 5.91
C PRO A 289 -14.64 -7.20 4.68
N GLY A 290 -13.79 -6.52 3.90
CA GLY A 290 -14.14 -5.89 2.62
C GLY A 290 -14.58 -6.87 1.52
N ASP A 291 -14.30 -8.17 1.66
CA ASP A 291 -14.68 -9.21 0.67
C ASP A 291 -16.11 -9.71 0.85
N VAL A 292 -16.75 -9.44 1.99
CA VAL A 292 -18.13 -9.87 2.26
C VAL A 292 -19.09 -9.14 1.32
N PRO A 293 -19.84 -9.83 0.44
CA PRO A 293 -20.76 -9.18 -0.50
C PRO A 293 -21.75 -8.23 0.18
N VAL A 294 -22.03 -7.11 -0.49
CA VAL A 294 -22.98 -6.09 -0.02
C VAL A 294 -24.39 -6.45 -0.53
N VAL A 295 -25.36 -6.50 0.37
CA VAL A 295 -26.78 -6.71 0.09
C VAL A 295 -27.57 -5.51 0.63
N GLU A 296 -28.27 -4.80 -0.25
CA GLU A 296 -29.03 -3.58 0.10
C GLU A 296 -28.20 -2.52 0.84
N GLY A 297 -26.91 -2.40 0.51
CA GLY A 297 -25.99 -1.44 1.12
C GLY A 297 -25.32 -1.91 2.41
N GLU A 298 -25.62 -3.13 2.89
CA GLU A 298 -25.04 -3.70 4.11
C GLU A 298 -24.19 -4.95 3.79
N ARG A 299 -23.06 -5.12 4.46
CA ARG A 299 -22.31 -6.38 4.43
C ARG A 299 -22.96 -7.33 5.42
N VAL A 300 -23.45 -8.48 4.95
CA VAL A 300 -24.18 -9.42 5.80
C VAL A 300 -23.34 -10.67 6.03
N VAL A 301 -23.01 -10.92 7.29
CA VAL A 301 -22.29 -12.11 7.76
C VAL A 301 -23.25 -12.99 8.53
N VAL A 302 -23.40 -14.24 8.12
CA VAL A 302 -24.17 -15.27 8.80
C VAL A 302 -23.21 -16.17 9.57
N LEU A 303 -23.51 -16.37 10.85
CA LEU A 303 -22.81 -17.27 11.74
C LEU A 303 -23.49 -18.64 11.68
N ASP A 304 -22.80 -19.60 11.07
CA ASP A 304 -23.26 -20.98 10.92
C ASP A 304 -22.50 -21.93 11.85
N GLU A 305 -23.20 -22.99 12.28
CA GLU A 305 -22.58 -24.05 13.08
C GLU A 305 -21.44 -24.71 12.28
N PRO A 306 -20.22 -24.79 12.85
CA PRO A 306 -19.11 -25.37 12.13
C PRO A 306 -19.22 -26.91 12.13
N PRO A 307 -19.00 -27.60 10.98
CA PRO A 307 -19.09 -29.05 10.90
C PRO A 307 -17.97 -29.77 11.67
N TYR A 308 -16.90 -29.05 12.02
CA TYR A 308 -15.80 -29.49 12.86
C TYR A 308 -15.11 -28.27 13.49
N LYS A 309 -14.36 -28.49 14.57
CA LYS A 309 -13.60 -27.42 15.23
C LYS A 309 -12.49 -26.91 14.32
N ARG A 310 -12.49 -25.61 14.02
CA ARG A 310 -11.40 -24.92 13.32
C ARG A 310 -10.50 -24.22 14.33
N THR A 311 -9.22 -24.16 14.03
CA THR A 311 -8.23 -23.47 14.87
C THR A 311 -7.29 -22.65 14.00
N TRP A 312 -6.72 -21.60 14.58
CA TRP A 312 -5.71 -20.74 13.94
C TRP A 312 -4.81 -20.13 15.00
N ASN A 313 -3.65 -19.61 14.59
CA ASN A 313 -2.76 -18.90 15.51
C ASN A 313 -3.36 -17.55 15.89
N SER A 314 -3.22 -17.14 17.14
CA SER A 314 -3.64 -15.82 17.62
C SER A 314 -2.70 -14.76 17.08
N VAL A 315 -2.92 -14.34 15.84
CA VAL A 315 -2.12 -13.34 15.13
C VAL A 315 -2.96 -12.14 14.76
N ARG A 316 -2.30 -10.98 14.65
CA ARG A 316 -2.86 -9.78 14.05
C ARG A 316 -2.05 -9.47 12.79
N ARG A 317 -2.70 -9.40 11.63
CA ARG A 317 -2.03 -9.15 10.34
C ARG A 317 -1.18 -7.87 10.37
N HIS A 318 -1.68 -6.84 11.03
CA HIS A 318 -0.98 -5.55 11.22
C HIS A 318 -0.81 -5.27 12.72
N PRO A 319 0.26 -5.76 13.38
CA PRO A 319 0.43 -5.65 14.84
C PRO A 319 0.44 -4.22 15.39
N HIS A 320 0.79 -3.24 14.56
CA HIS A 320 0.85 -1.83 14.94
C HIS A 320 -0.53 -1.12 14.85
N ILE A 321 -1.56 -1.79 14.33
CA ILE A 321 -2.92 -1.25 14.23
C ILE A 321 -3.79 -1.94 15.27
N ALA A 322 -4.50 -1.15 16.08
CA ALA A 322 -5.44 -1.67 17.06
C ALA A 322 -6.75 -2.10 16.39
N GLY A 323 -7.14 -3.36 16.59
CA GLY A 323 -8.45 -3.87 16.18
C GLY A 323 -9.54 -3.51 17.18
N ARG A 324 -10.67 -3.01 16.69
CA ARG A 324 -11.85 -2.75 17.53
C ARG A 324 -13.11 -3.27 16.89
N LEU A 325 -14.02 -3.79 17.70
CA LEU A 325 -15.36 -4.18 17.31
C LEU A 325 -16.34 -3.84 18.44
N GLU A 326 -17.49 -3.28 18.08
CA GLU A 326 -18.58 -3.03 19.00
C GLU A 326 -19.92 -3.46 18.38
N VAL A 327 -20.84 -3.92 19.21
CA VAL A 327 -22.23 -4.15 18.81
C VAL A 327 -22.99 -2.85 18.99
N VAL A 328 -23.37 -2.22 17.88
CA VAL A 328 -24.13 -0.97 17.86
C VAL A 328 -25.55 -1.23 18.35
N GLU A 329 -26.21 -2.25 17.82
CA GLU A 329 -27.55 -2.65 18.23
C GLU A 329 -27.82 -4.12 17.92
N GLU A 330 -28.83 -4.65 18.61
CA GLU A 330 -29.45 -5.93 18.25
C GLU A 330 -30.73 -5.61 17.50
N LEU A 331 -30.94 -6.27 16.36
CA LEU A 331 -32.13 -6.12 15.56
C LEU A 331 -33.36 -6.59 16.34
N ASP A 332 -34.48 -5.90 16.16
CA ASP A 332 -35.76 -6.44 16.58
C ASP A 332 -36.14 -7.68 15.74
N GLY A 333 -37.11 -8.45 16.23
CA GLY A 333 -37.52 -9.70 15.59
C GLY A 333 -38.09 -9.51 14.18
N GLU A 334 -38.73 -8.37 13.88
CA GLU A 334 -39.27 -8.11 12.55
C GLU A 334 -38.13 -7.82 11.57
N GLN A 335 -37.20 -6.94 11.94
CA GLN A 335 -36.00 -6.61 11.18
C GLN A 335 -35.14 -7.85 10.92
N ALA A 336 -34.89 -8.66 11.96
CA ALA A 336 -34.16 -9.91 11.80
C ALA A 336 -34.87 -10.85 10.81
N ALA A 337 -36.20 -10.99 10.91
CA ALA A 337 -36.98 -11.79 9.98
C ALA A 337 -36.97 -11.24 8.54
N LEU A 338 -36.84 -9.92 8.33
CA LEU A 338 -36.64 -9.33 6.99
C LEU A 338 -35.31 -9.80 6.38
N TRP A 339 -34.24 -9.79 7.17
CA TRP A 339 -32.91 -10.19 6.71
C TRP A 339 -32.77 -11.69 6.50
N TRP A 340 -33.39 -12.51 7.35
CA TRP A 340 -33.42 -13.96 7.15
C TRP A 340 -34.12 -14.39 5.86
N ARG A 341 -35.06 -13.59 5.33
CA ARG A 341 -35.67 -13.89 4.02
C ARG A 341 -34.73 -13.64 2.84
N ARG A 342 -33.63 -12.91 3.06
CA ARG A 342 -32.60 -12.62 2.06
C ARG A 342 -31.40 -13.56 2.19
N ALA A 343 -31.15 -14.07 3.40
CA ALA A 343 -30.07 -14.99 3.67
C ALA A 343 -30.38 -16.39 3.10
N ALA A 344 -29.56 -16.85 2.16
CA ALA A 344 -29.59 -18.22 1.69
C ALA A 344 -29.03 -19.19 2.75
N PRO A 345 -29.33 -20.49 2.66
CA PRO A 345 -28.56 -21.52 3.34
C PRO A 345 -27.10 -21.46 2.89
N GLY A 346 -26.15 -21.75 3.80
CA GLY A 346 -24.74 -21.86 3.43
C GLY A 346 -24.48 -23.03 2.48
N GLU A 347 -23.56 -22.83 1.55
CA GLU A 347 -23.10 -23.88 0.63
C GLU A 347 -22.43 -25.03 1.39
N ALA A 348 -22.69 -26.27 0.96
CA ALA A 348 -22.00 -27.42 1.53
C ALA A 348 -20.50 -27.33 1.22
N MET A 349 -19.65 -27.73 2.17
CA MET A 349 -18.20 -27.62 2.03
C MET A 349 -17.67 -28.30 0.75
N GLY A 350 -18.29 -29.40 0.31
CA GLY A 350 -17.92 -30.08 -0.94
C GLY A 350 -18.22 -29.28 -2.21
N GLU A 351 -19.20 -28.38 -2.18
CA GLU A 351 -19.55 -27.49 -3.30
C GLU A 351 -18.62 -26.28 -3.35
N ALA A 352 -18.30 -25.70 -2.19
CA ALA A 352 -17.37 -24.58 -2.06
C ALA A 352 -15.94 -24.92 -2.55
N PHE A 353 -15.47 -26.16 -2.29
CA PHE A 353 -14.19 -26.65 -2.83
C PHE A 353 -14.30 -27.27 -4.23
N GLY A 354 -15.51 -27.57 -4.71
CA GLY A 354 -15.78 -28.23 -5.99
C GLY A 354 -16.07 -27.29 -7.16
N GLY A 355 -16.47 -26.04 -6.89
CA GLY A 355 -16.76 -25.01 -7.90
C GLY A 355 -15.52 -24.34 -8.52
N ALA A 356 -14.33 -24.55 -7.97
CA ALA A 356 -13.06 -23.99 -8.49
C ALA A 356 -12.51 -24.81 -9.67
N GLY A 357 -13.26 -24.85 -10.77
CA GLY A 357 -12.72 -25.20 -12.07
C GLY A 357 -11.83 -24.08 -12.61
N SER A 358 -10.50 -24.25 -12.48
CA SER A 358 -9.43 -23.42 -13.05
C SER A 358 -9.16 -22.05 -12.40
N GLY A 359 -8.24 -22.02 -11.43
CA GLY A 359 -7.53 -20.78 -11.08
C GLY A 359 -6.73 -20.76 -9.78
N ALA A 360 -7.06 -21.59 -8.80
CA ALA A 360 -6.33 -21.65 -7.53
C ALA A 360 -5.81 -23.06 -7.29
N GLN A 361 -4.52 -23.28 -7.53
CA GLN A 361 -3.87 -24.47 -6.98
C GLN A 361 -3.83 -24.35 -5.44
N PRO A 362 -4.14 -25.41 -4.70
CA PRO A 362 -3.92 -25.43 -3.27
C PRO A 362 -2.41 -25.36 -3.01
N VAL A 363 -1.96 -24.25 -2.43
CA VAL A 363 -0.61 -24.18 -1.87
C VAL A 363 -0.59 -25.17 -0.71
N GLY A 364 0.27 -26.17 -0.81
CA GLY A 364 0.50 -27.15 0.26
C GLY A 364 0.93 -26.49 1.57
N PRO A 365 1.05 -27.28 2.66
CA PRO A 365 1.33 -26.74 3.98
C PRO A 365 2.56 -25.83 3.93
N VAL A 366 2.41 -24.63 4.48
CA VAL A 366 3.47 -23.63 4.65
C VAL A 366 4.72 -24.34 5.16
N ALA A 367 5.75 -24.37 4.31
CA ALA A 367 7.05 -24.88 4.68
C ALA A 367 7.55 -24.04 5.86
N GLN A 368 7.91 -24.71 6.95
CA GLN A 368 8.65 -24.13 8.05
C GLN A 368 9.88 -23.40 7.49
N GLU A 369 10.04 -22.12 7.82
CA GLU A 369 11.30 -21.42 7.59
C GLU A 369 12.43 -22.22 8.25
N PRO A 370 13.54 -22.49 7.55
CA PRO A 370 14.69 -23.13 8.19
C PRO A 370 15.27 -22.18 9.26
N PRO A 371 15.71 -22.71 10.41
CA PRO A 371 16.31 -21.88 11.45
C PRO A 371 17.57 -21.19 10.91
N LEU A 372 17.69 -19.89 11.17
CA LEU A 372 18.90 -19.12 10.99
C LEU A 372 20.09 -19.86 11.60
N THR A 373 20.94 -20.42 10.74
CA THR A 373 22.18 -21.06 11.15
C THR A 373 23.08 -20.04 11.83
N GLN A 374 23.43 -20.36 13.07
CA GLN A 374 24.46 -19.67 13.84
C GLN A 374 25.77 -19.63 13.04
N GLU A 375 26.43 -18.47 13.05
CA GLU A 375 27.78 -18.29 12.51
C GLU A 375 28.75 -19.30 13.16
N PRO A 376 29.52 -20.07 12.38
CA PRO A 376 30.63 -20.84 12.93
C PRO A 376 31.86 -19.92 13.12
N PRO A 377 32.62 -20.07 14.21
CA PRO A 377 33.83 -19.31 14.43
C PRO A 377 34.98 -19.79 13.52
N SER A 378 35.64 -18.81 12.91
CA SER A 378 37.06 -18.70 12.54
C SER A 378 37.90 -19.97 12.26
N HIS A 379 38.42 -19.99 11.03
CA HIS A 379 39.54 -20.76 10.48
C HIS A 379 40.68 -21.17 11.46
N GLU A 380 41.08 -22.43 11.37
CA GLU A 380 42.47 -22.85 11.60
C GLU A 380 42.91 -23.89 10.54
N VAL A 381 44.19 -23.84 10.21
CA VAL A 381 44.88 -24.35 9.01
C VAL A 381 45.34 -25.80 9.18
N ALA A 382 45.21 -26.66 8.15
CA ALA A 382 46.22 -27.69 7.80
C ALA A 382 45.88 -28.53 6.53
N GLY A 383 46.71 -28.39 5.49
CA GLY A 383 47.44 -29.46 4.77
C GLY A 383 46.73 -30.46 3.83
N PRO A 384 47.44 -31.04 2.82
CA PRO A 384 46.82 -31.45 1.54
C PRO A 384 46.85 -32.97 1.20
N ALA A 385 45.90 -33.41 0.35
CA ALA A 385 45.91 -34.49 -0.69
C ALA A 385 46.38 -35.93 -0.28
N PRO A 386 46.12 -37.06 -1.04
CA PRO A 386 45.88 -37.16 -2.49
C PRO A 386 44.92 -38.27 -3.05
N GLU A 387 44.70 -38.17 -4.37
CA GLU A 387 44.54 -39.20 -5.44
C GLU A 387 43.46 -40.32 -5.46
N ALA A 388 42.63 -40.24 -6.53
CA ALA A 388 42.02 -41.21 -7.48
C ALA A 388 42.20 -42.75 -7.27
N PRO A 389 41.35 -43.68 -7.82
CA PRO A 389 40.88 -43.70 -9.24
C PRO A 389 39.44 -44.24 -9.52
N GLY A 390 38.98 -44.09 -10.78
CA GLY A 390 37.83 -44.84 -11.36
C GLY A 390 38.14 -46.35 -11.56
N PRO A 391 37.35 -47.17 -12.29
CA PRO A 391 36.54 -46.84 -13.50
C PRO A 391 35.24 -47.67 -13.74
N GLN A 392 34.61 -47.49 -14.93
CA GLN A 392 33.72 -48.42 -15.70
C GLN A 392 32.36 -48.85 -15.07
N GLY A 393 31.21 -48.98 -15.74
CA GLY A 393 30.84 -49.10 -17.16
C GLY A 393 29.83 -50.26 -17.31
N SER A 394 28.60 -49.99 -17.77
CA SER A 394 27.52 -50.92 -18.25
C SER A 394 26.16 -50.35 -17.81
N GLY A 395 25.07 -50.29 -18.57
CA GLY A 395 24.70 -50.83 -19.86
C GLY A 395 23.17 -50.72 -20.00
N ALA A 396 22.74 -50.32 -21.20
CA ALA A 396 21.39 -50.24 -21.80
C ALA A 396 20.16 -50.89 -21.10
N ALA A 397 19.03 -50.16 -21.14
CA ALA A 397 17.78 -50.65 -21.74
C ALA A 397 16.78 -49.49 -21.94
N GLY A 398 16.37 -49.27 -23.19
CA GLY A 398 15.32 -48.33 -23.57
C GLY A 398 13.94 -48.99 -23.70
N GLY A 399 12.90 -48.19 -23.53
CA GLY A 399 11.50 -48.46 -23.86
C GLY A 399 10.79 -47.12 -24.14
N PRO A 400 9.80 -47.08 -25.04
CA PRO A 400 9.46 -45.89 -25.82
C PRO A 400 8.49 -44.94 -25.10
N ALA A 401 8.67 -43.64 -25.32
CA ALA A 401 7.71 -42.60 -24.93
C ALA A 401 6.77 -42.29 -26.09
N ASP A 402 5.47 -42.38 -25.82
CA ASP A 402 4.41 -41.90 -26.71
C ASP A 402 4.39 -40.36 -26.80
N PRO A 403 3.99 -39.78 -27.94
CA PRO A 403 4.00 -38.34 -28.14
C PRO A 403 2.79 -37.66 -27.46
N VAL A 404 3.07 -36.62 -26.67
CA VAL A 404 2.08 -35.67 -26.15
C VAL A 404 1.52 -34.85 -27.32
N PRO A 405 0.19 -34.79 -27.54
CA PRO A 405 -0.42 -33.92 -28.53
C PRO A 405 -0.36 -32.45 -28.06
N GLY A 406 -0.02 -31.55 -28.99
CA GLY A 406 0.12 -30.12 -28.73
C GLY A 406 -1.17 -29.47 -28.25
N GLU A 407 -1.05 -28.67 -27.19
CA GLU A 407 -2.06 -27.72 -26.76
C GLU A 407 -2.14 -26.58 -27.80
N ALA A 408 -3.29 -26.51 -28.45
CA ALA A 408 -3.67 -25.41 -29.31
C ALA A 408 -3.85 -24.15 -28.46
N PHE A 409 -3.10 -23.11 -28.81
CA PHE A 409 -3.32 -21.75 -28.31
C PHE A 409 -4.76 -21.32 -28.56
N ALA A 410 -5.46 -20.95 -27.48
CA ALA A 410 -6.73 -20.26 -27.56
C ALA A 410 -6.57 -18.91 -28.29
N PRO A 411 -7.55 -18.49 -29.11
CA PRO A 411 -7.47 -17.25 -29.88
C PRO A 411 -7.52 -16.02 -28.96
N ARG A 412 -6.63 -15.05 -29.22
CA ARG A 412 -6.64 -13.72 -28.61
C ARG A 412 -8.00 -13.03 -28.83
N PRO A 413 -8.57 -12.36 -27.81
CA PRO A 413 -9.71 -11.47 -28.03
C PRO A 413 -9.31 -10.27 -28.89
N ALA A 414 -10.25 -9.83 -29.73
CA ALA A 414 -10.10 -8.72 -30.67
C ALA A 414 -9.83 -7.39 -29.96
N PRO A 415 -9.10 -6.45 -30.61
CA PRO A 415 -8.81 -5.14 -30.04
C PRO A 415 -10.09 -4.33 -29.86
N THR A 416 -10.32 -3.84 -28.65
CA THR A 416 -11.40 -2.91 -28.31
C THR A 416 -11.23 -1.60 -29.06
N GLU A 417 -12.37 -1.07 -29.51
CA GLU A 417 -12.53 0.10 -30.37
C GLU A 417 -11.91 1.38 -29.80
N ALA A 418 -11.53 2.25 -30.73
CA ALA A 418 -10.87 3.53 -30.54
C ALA A 418 -11.63 4.49 -29.61
N ILE A 419 -10.90 5.12 -28.71
CA ILE A 419 -11.33 6.28 -27.93
C ILE A 419 -11.50 7.47 -28.90
N PRO A 420 -12.67 8.15 -28.93
CA PRO A 420 -12.85 9.32 -29.77
C PRO A 420 -12.01 10.50 -29.27
N ALA A 421 -11.30 11.14 -30.19
CA ALA A 421 -10.57 12.37 -29.97
C ALA A 421 -11.52 13.48 -29.48
N VAL A 422 -11.12 14.14 -28.38
CA VAL A 422 -11.74 15.38 -27.91
C VAL A 422 -11.40 16.47 -28.95
N THR A 423 -12.41 16.93 -29.67
CA THR A 423 -12.30 18.09 -30.56
C THR A 423 -12.44 19.39 -29.79
N ASP A 424 -11.59 20.35 -30.14
CA ASP A 424 -11.46 21.70 -29.61
C ASP A 424 -12.79 22.42 -29.37
N ALA A 425 -12.97 22.92 -28.14
CA ALA A 425 -13.97 23.91 -27.80
C ALA A 425 -13.28 25.24 -27.44
N ALA A 426 -13.30 26.16 -28.41
CA ALA A 426 -13.34 27.62 -28.30
C ALA A 426 -12.54 28.28 -27.16
N ALA A 427 -11.32 28.71 -27.47
CA ALA A 427 -10.61 29.76 -26.75
C ALA A 427 -11.26 31.15 -27.03
N PRO A 428 -11.41 32.03 -26.02
CA PRO A 428 -11.85 33.40 -26.23
C PRO A 428 -10.75 34.29 -26.84
N ASP A 429 -11.17 35.26 -27.65
CA ASP A 429 -10.34 36.17 -28.45
C ASP A 429 -9.23 36.90 -27.67
N PRO A 430 -8.05 37.10 -28.28
CA PRO A 430 -6.94 37.81 -27.64
C PRO A 430 -7.15 39.32 -27.64
N VAL A 431 -6.89 39.94 -26.49
CA VAL A 431 -6.88 41.39 -26.29
C VAL A 431 -5.66 42.01 -26.97
N GLU A 432 -5.94 43.10 -27.67
CA GLU A 432 -5.09 43.96 -28.49
C GLU A 432 -3.72 44.31 -27.87
N ALA A 433 -2.65 43.96 -28.57
CA ALA A 433 -1.27 44.29 -28.19
C ALA A 433 -0.93 45.75 -28.54
N ALA A 434 -0.33 46.46 -27.56
CA ALA A 434 0.24 47.79 -27.76
C ALA A 434 1.51 47.75 -28.64
N PRO A 435 1.86 48.83 -29.35
CA PRO A 435 2.89 48.81 -30.38
C PRO A 435 4.31 48.67 -29.81
N GLN A 436 5.09 47.75 -30.38
CA GLN A 436 6.54 47.68 -30.17
C GLN A 436 7.26 48.85 -30.85
N PRO A 437 8.26 49.48 -30.20
CA PRO A 437 9.13 50.45 -30.86
C PRO A 437 10.24 49.75 -31.67
N ASP A 438 10.58 50.36 -32.81
CA ASP A 438 11.61 49.95 -33.77
C ASP A 438 13.00 49.70 -33.12
N PRO A 439 13.79 48.74 -33.65
CA PRO A 439 15.15 48.48 -33.18
C PRO A 439 16.14 49.50 -33.80
N GLY A 440 16.74 50.33 -32.94
CA GLY A 440 17.93 51.13 -33.26
C GLY A 440 19.22 50.29 -33.27
N PRO A 441 20.32 50.80 -33.85
CA PRO A 441 21.44 49.99 -34.31
C PRO A 441 22.32 49.46 -33.17
N GLU A 442 22.89 48.28 -33.43
CA GLU A 442 23.86 47.55 -32.62
C GLU A 442 24.99 48.45 -32.07
N SER A 443 25.17 48.41 -30.75
CA SER A 443 26.42 48.81 -30.10
C SER A 443 26.94 47.64 -29.26
N ALA A 444 28.08 47.11 -29.68
CA ALA A 444 28.88 46.13 -28.96
C ALA A 444 29.30 46.64 -27.57
N ASP A 445 29.55 45.68 -26.67
CA ASP A 445 30.25 45.79 -25.39
C ASP A 445 29.56 46.54 -24.23
N ARG A 446 28.72 45.81 -23.48
CA ARG A 446 28.65 45.94 -22.01
C ARG A 446 28.45 44.57 -21.35
N ARG A 447 29.53 43.97 -20.86
CA ARG A 447 29.46 42.85 -19.89
C ARG A 447 29.20 43.40 -18.49
N PRO A 448 28.36 42.74 -17.66
CA PRO A 448 28.22 43.09 -16.26
C PRO A 448 29.51 42.79 -15.47
N PRO A 449 29.83 43.54 -14.40
CA PRO A 449 31.09 43.37 -13.67
C PRO A 449 31.13 42.01 -12.96
N GLY A 450 32.14 41.18 -13.26
CA GLY A 450 32.37 39.88 -12.62
C GLY A 450 32.53 38.67 -13.56
N ALA A 451 32.32 38.85 -14.87
CA ALA A 451 32.30 37.75 -15.85
C ALA A 451 33.67 37.16 -16.24
N ASP A 452 34.79 37.70 -15.75
CA ASP A 452 36.14 37.33 -16.25
C ASP A 452 36.92 36.36 -15.33
N PHE A 453 36.28 35.72 -14.33
CA PHE A 453 36.98 34.79 -13.42
C PHE A 453 36.74 33.29 -13.66
N LEU A 454 36.01 32.88 -14.70
CA LEU A 454 35.84 31.46 -15.02
C LEU A 454 36.01 31.21 -16.53
N PRO A 455 36.70 30.12 -16.95
CA PRO A 455 36.76 29.74 -18.36
C PRO A 455 35.38 29.33 -18.87
N PRO A 456 35.05 29.57 -20.16
CA PRO A 456 33.76 29.22 -20.71
C PRO A 456 33.57 27.70 -20.78
N LEU A 457 32.40 27.23 -20.35
CA LEU A 457 31.99 25.83 -20.49
C LEU A 457 31.67 25.50 -21.96
N PRO A 458 31.93 24.26 -22.42
CA PRO A 458 31.66 23.85 -23.79
C PRO A 458 30.15 23.69 -24.07
N PRO A 459 29.73 23.79 -25.35
CA PRO A 459 28.31 23.69 -25.73
C PRO A 459 27.78 22.25 -25.53
N GLY A 460 26.66 22.10 -24.80
CA GLY A 460 25.97 20.82 -24.63
C GLY A 460 25.64 20.39 -23.19
N VAL A 461 25.82 21.23 -22.17
CA VAL A 461 25.52 20.87 -20.78
C VAL A 461 24.10 21.33 -20.42
N SER A 462 23.11 20.48 -20.66
CA SER A 462 21.89 20.42 -19.84
C SER A 462 22.28 19.72 -18.54
N ASP A 463 22.31 20.44 -17.42
CA ASP A 463 22.64 19.88 -16.10
C ASP A 463 21.48 19.03 -15.58
N SER A 464 21.41 17.76 -16.01
CA SER A 464 20.65 16.69 -15.35
C SER A 464 21.43 16.05 -14.19
N ALA A 465 22.66 16.52 -13.90
CA ALA A 465 23.50 16.01 -12.82
C ALA A 465 23.19 16.61 -11.42
N ALA A 466 22.26 17.56 -11.31
CA ALA A 466 21.88 18.17 -10.03
C ALA A 466 20.81 17.40 -9.23
N TRP A 467 20.35 16.25 -9.73
CA TRP A 467 19.20 15.52 -9.17
C TRP A 467 19.58 14.26 -8.37
N GLY A 468 20.88 13.94 -8.26
CA GLY A 468 21.38 12.82 -7.45
C GLY A 468 21.99 13.30 -6.11
N PRO A 469 21.82 12.54 -5.01
CA PRO A 469 22.43 12.90 -3.74
C PRO A 469 23.96 12.78 -3.79
N ASN A 470 24.67 13.86 -3.48
CA ASN A 470 26.10 13.82 -3.13
C ASN A 470 26.23 13.74 -1.60
N TRP A 471 26.27 12.52 -1.06
CA TRP A 471 26.84 12.27 0.27
C TRP A 471 27.62 10.96 0.30
N ARG A 472 28.93 11.11 0.52
CA ARG A 472 29.77 10.20 1.31
C ARG A 472 30.50 11.06 2.33
#